data_AF-A0A8I0FE55-F1
#
_entry.id   AF-A0A8I0FE55-F1
#
_cell.length_a   1.000
_cell.length_b   1.000
_cell.length_c   1.000
_cell.angle_alpha   90.00
_cell.angle_beta   90.00
_cell.angle_gamma   90.00
#
_symmetry.space_group_name_H-M   'P 1'
#
loop_
_entity.id
_entity.type
_entity.pdbx_description
1 polymer ?
#
loop_
_entity_poly.entity_id
_entity_poly.type
_entity_poly.pdbx_seq_one_letter_code
_entity_poly.pdbx_strand_id
1 'polypeptide(L)' 'DPEAEGFQVIPKRWIVERTFAWLSNFRRMSKDYEHSPLTSKTNIFFNMITVMLNKLAT' A
#
# COMPACT_ATOMS: atom_id res chain seq x y z
N ASP A 1 26.30 2.75 5.35
CA ASP A 1 27.59 2.28 4.84
C ASP A 1 27.86 2.92 3.50
N PRO A 2 29.07 3.45 3.26
CA PRO A 2 29.41 3.99 1.96
C PRO A 2 29.30 2.86 0.93
N GLU A 3 28.45 3.10 -0.07
CA GLU A 3 28.30 2.33 -1.31
C GLU A 3 27.83 0.88 -1.17
N ALA A 4 26.52 0.73 -0.90
CA ALA A 4 25.80 -0.44 -1.39
C ALA A 4 25.66 -0.32 -2.93
N GLU A 5 26.72 -0.70 -3.67
CA GLU A 5 26.66 -0.85 -5.13
C GLU A 5 25.87 -2.12 -5.49
N GLY A 6 24.56 -1.98 -5.74
CA GLY A 6 23.73 -3.04 -6.30
C GLY A 6 22.41 -3.31 -5.57
N PHE A 7 21.67 -4.32 -6.03
CA PHE A 7 20.39 -4.69 -5.41
C PHE A 7 20.63 -5.39 -4.06
N GLN A 8 20.27 -4.72 -2.98
CA GLN A 8 20.32 -5.29 -1.64
C GLN A 8 18.99 -5.95 -1.27
N VAL A 9 19.03 -7.26 -0.97
CA VAL A 9 17.87 -8.00 -0.51
C VAL A 9 17.54 -7.54 0.92
N ILE A 10 16.44 -6.79 1.05
CA ILE A 10 15.92 -6.39 2.37
C ILE A 10 14.95 -7.46 2.85
N PRO A 11 15.21 -8.12 4.00
CA PRO A 11 14.33 -9.15 4.51
C PRO A 11 12.94 -8.57 4.79
N LYS A 12 11.90 -9.32 4.39
CA LYS A 12 10.47 -8.96 4.56
C LYS A 12 9.99 -7.69 3.82
N ARG A 13 10.80 -7.11 2.92
CA ARG A 13 10.39 -5.99 2.06
C ARG A 13 9.08 -6.24 1.32
N TRP A 14 8.83 -7.49 0.95
CA TRP A 14 7.58 -7.93 0.31
C TRP A 14 6.32 -7.58 1.10
N ILE A 15 6.38 -7.46 2.44
CA ILE A 15 5.21 -7.11 3.26
C ILE A 15 4.75 -5.69 2.93
N VAL A 16 5.70 -4.76 2.84
CA VAL A 16 5.43 -3.35 2.51
C VAL A 16 4.96 -3.22 1.06
N GLU A 17 5.67 -3.87 0.13
CA GLU A 17 5.31 -3.85 -1.29
C GLU A 17 3.92 -4.44 -1.55
N ARG A 18 3.54 -5.49 -0.81
CA ARG A 18 2.20 -6.08 -0.88
C ARG A 18 1.11 -5.10 -0.46
N THR A 19 1.35 -4.31 0.60
CA THR A 19 0.39 -3.27 1.01
C THR A 19 0.18 -2.25 -0.11
N PHE A 20 1.26 -1.80 -0.77
CA PHE A 20 1.15 -0.91 -1.91
C PHE A 20 0.46 -1.55 -3.13
N ALA A 21 0.68 -2.84 -3.37
CA ALA A 21 -0.03 -3.58 -4.41
C ALA A 21 -1.54 -3.65 -4.13
N TRP A 22 -1.96 -3.89 -2.88
CA TRP A 22 -3.37 -3.84 -2.52
C TRP A 22 -3.96 -2.46 -2.73
N LEU A 23 -3.29 -1.40 -2.26
CA LEU A 23 -3.73 -0.03 -2.47
C LEU A 23 -3.88 0.30 -3.96
N SER A 24 -2.90 -0.07 -4.79
CA SER A 24 -2.92 0.20 -6.23
C SER A 24 -4.06 -0.50 -6.97
N ASN A 25 -4.56 -1.64 -6.46
CA ASN A 25 -5.72 -2.34 -7.01
C ASN A 25 -7.04 -1.58 -6.80
N PHE A 26 -7.12 -0.69 -5.81
CA PHE A 26 -8.27 0.21 -5.68
C PHE A 26 -8.10 1.36 -6.67
N ARG A 27 -8.97 1.44 -7.69
CA ARG A 27 -8.90 2.45 -8.77
C ARG A 27 -8.66 3.87 -8.26
N ARG A 28 -9.29 4.24 -7.15
CA ARG A 28 -9.20 5.57 -6.52
C ARG A 28 -7.83 5.89 -5.90
N MET A 29 -7.02 4.88 -5.62
CA MET A 29 -5.68 5.01 -5.05
C MET A 29 -4.58 4.75 -6.10
N SER A 30 -4.94 4.44 -7.35
CA SER A 30 -3.97 4.21 -8.43
C SER A 30 -3.14 5.45 -8.79
N LYS A 31 -3.67 6.64 -8.50
CA LYS A 31 -3.01 7.94 -8.62
C LYS A 31 -3.50 8.84 -7.49
N ASP A 32 -2.81 9.95 -7.25
CA ASP A 32 -3.28 10.96 -6.31
C ASP A 32 -4.41 11.78 -6.94
N TYR A 33 -5.63 11.29 -6.80
CA TYR A 33 -6.84 11.98 -7.27
C TYR A 33 -7.41 12.93 -6.22
N GLU A 34 -6.99 12.81 -4.96
CA GLU A 34 -7.56 13.58 -3.86
C GLU A 34 -6.86 14.92 -3.73
N HIS A 35 -7.63 16.01 -3.72
CA HIS A 35 -7.05 17.33 -3.46
C HIS A 35 -6.61 17.51 -2.00
N SER A 36 -7.26 16.79 -1.08
CA SER A 36 -6.99 16.89 0.36
C SER A 36 -6.26 15.64 0.87
N PRO A 37 -5.15 15.81 1.61
CA PRO A 37 -4.45 14.68 2.22
C PRO A 37 -5.32 13.96 3.26
N LEU A 38 -6.30 14.65 3.87
CA LEU A 38 -7.24 14.03 4.79
C LEU A 38 -8.12 13.00 4.07
N THR A 39 -8.59 13.32 2.86
CA THR A 39 -9.40 12.38 2.07
C THR A 39 -8.58 11.20 1.62
N SER A 40 -7.34 11.43 1.17
CA SER A 40 -6.40 10.35 0.81
C SER A 40 -6.16 9.41 1.99
N LYS A 41 -5.90 9.96 3.19
CA LYS A 41 -5.78 9.19 4.44
C LYS A 41 -7.01 8.36 4.74
N THR A 42 -8.21 8.92 4.63
CA THR A 42 -9.46 8.19 4.86
C THR A 42 -9.63 7.03 3.87
N ASN A 43 -9.31 7.24 2.59
CA ASN A 43 -9.37 6.19 1.57
C ASN A 43 -8.39 5.04 1.87
N ILE A 44 -7.18 5.33 2.38
CA ILE A 44 -6.23 4.27 2.79
C ILE A 44 -6.85 3.37 3.86
N PHE A 45 -7.43 3.95 4.92
CA PHE A 45 -8.08 3.18 5.98
C PHE A 45 -9.26 2.37 5.46
N PHE A 46 -10.12 2.99 4.65
CA PHE A 46 -11.27 2.32 4.06
C PHE A 46 -10.86 1.09 3.23
N ASN A 47 -9.87 1.25 2.34
CA ASN A 47 -9.34 0.17 1.52
C ASN A 47 -8.76 -0.97 2.37
N MET A 48 -8.02 -0.65 3.43
CA MET A 48 -7.47 -1.67 4.33
C MET A 48 -8.56 -2.43 5.09
N ILE A 49 -9.64 -1.76 5.51
CA ILE A 49 -10.81 -2.42 6.10
C ILE A 49 -11.42 -3.40 5.09
N THR A 50 -11.62 -3.00 3.84
CA THR A 50 -12.13 -3.90 2.79
C THR A 50 -11.25 -5.14 2.61
N VAL A 51 -9.92 -4.98 2.58
CA VAL A 51 -8.97 -6.12 2.50
C VAL A 51 -9.12 -7.05 3.70
N MET A 52 -9.22 -6.50 4.91
CA MET A 52 -9.40 -7.28 6.14
C MET A 52 -10.74 -8.03 6.14
N LEU A 53 -11.83 -7.39 5.73
CA LEU A 53 -13.15 -8.01 5.63
C LEU A 53 -13.16 -9.18 4.64
N ASN A 54 -12.58 -8.99 3.45
CA ASN A 54 -12.48 -10.05 2.44
C ASN A 54 -11.70 -11.26 2.96
N LYS A 55 -10.66 -11.03 3.78
CA LYS A 55 -9.87 -12.11 4.40
C LYS A 55 -10.62 -12.87 5.50
N LEU A 56 -11.60 -12.24 6.15
CA LEU A 56 -12.43 -12.88 7.18
C LEU A 56 -13.63 -13.62 6.58
N ALA A 57 -14.12 -13.15 5.43
CA ALA A 57 -15.23 -13.78 4.72
C ALA A 57 -14.82 -15.07 3.99
N THR A 58 -13.51 -15.35 3.88
CA THR A 58 -12.95 -16.57 3.28
C THR A 58 -12.47 -17.51 4.39
#